data_AF-A0A0W0YQV2-F1
#
_entry.id   AF-A0A0W0YQV2-F1
#
_cell.length_a   1.000
_cell.length_b   1.000
_cell.length_c   1.000
_cell.angle_alpha   90.00
_cell.angle_beta   90.00
_cell.angle_gamma   90.00
#
_symmetry.space_group_name_H-M   'P 1'
#
loop_
_entity.id
_entity.type
_entity.pdbx_description
1 polymer ?
#
loop_
_entity_poly.entity_id
_entity_poly.type
_entity_poly.pdbx_seq_one_letter_code
_entity_poly.pdbx_strand_id
1 'polypeptide(L)' 'MSEQSTMPPEFFAELTWFKTGDALYPYANTDDEDQDFKIRINDFPEEPLYTLIKDSKVLCSFNDWPQQWIIEDK' A
#
# COMPACT_ATOMS: atom_id res chain seq x y z
N MET A 1 -17.39 14.02 16.67
CA MET A 1 -16.72 12.74 16.36
C MET A 1 -15.50 13.13 15.55
N SER A 2 -14.32 13.07 16.14
CA SER A 2 -13.12 13.66 15.56
C SER A 2 -12.58 12.73 14.48
N GLU A 3 -12.91 13.02 13.23
CA GLU A 3 -12.25 12.46 12.04
C GLU A 3 -10.83 13.03 11.99
N GLN A 4 -9.94 12.50 12.82
CA GLN A 4 -8.51 12.76 12.68
C GLN A 4 -8.05 12.09 11.39
N SER A 5 -7.28 12.83 10.58
CA SER A 5 -6.50 12.39 9.43
C SER A 5 -5.45 11.33 9.83
N THR A 6 -5.90 10.20 10.36
CA THR A 6 -5.08 9.14 10.97
C THR A 6 -4.94 8.03 9.96
N MET A 7 -3.69 7.67 9.64
CA MET A 7 -3.33 6.53 8.82
C MET A 7 -4.21 5.32 9.19
N PRO A 8 -4.77 4.59 8.21
CA PRO A 8 -5.64 3.47 8.50
C PRO A 8 -4.90 2.44 9.38
N PRO A 9 -5.59 1.71 10.26
CA PRO A 9 -4.98 0.65 11.07
C PRO A 9 -4.32 -0.42 10.20
N GLU A 10 -4.75 -0.53 8.94
CA GLU A 10 -4.19 -1.40 7.90
C GLU A 10 -2.75 -1.02 7.53
N PHE A 11 -2.38 0.26 7.64
CA PHE A 11 -1.01 0.69 7.46
C PHE A 11 -0.09 0.17 8.59
N PHE A 12 -0.67 -0.06 9.77
CA PHE A 12 0.01 -0.65 10.93
C PHE A 12 -0.23 -2.17 11.07
N ALA A 13 -0.76 -2.80 10.02
CA ALA A 13 -0.87 -4.25 9.94
C ALA A 13 0.36 -4.87 9.26
N GLU A 14 0.66 -6.10 9.64
CA GLU A 14 1.63 -6.95 8.94
C GLU A 14 1.04 -7.32 7.58
N LEU A 15 1.51 -6.65 6.52
CA LEU A 15 1.07 -6.87 5.15
C LEU A 15 2.17 -7.54 4.35
N THR A 16 1.82 -8.63 3.67
CA THR A 16 2.71 -9.34 2.76
C THR A 16 2.52 -8.81 1.33
N TRP A 17 3.60 -8.33 0.75
CA TRP A 17 3.64 -7.69 -0.56
C TRP A 17 4.35 -8.59 -1.55
N PHE A 18 3.68 -8.86 -2.66
CA PHE A 18 4.23 -9.63 -3.77
C PHE A 18 4.53 -8.71 -4.93
N LYS A 19 5.73 -8.85 -5.50
CA LYS A 19 6.07 -8.12 -6.72
C LYS A 19 5.24 -8.64 -7.88
N THR A 20 4.48 -7.74 -8.51
CA THR A 20 3.63 -8.09 -9.66
C THR A 20 4.39 -7.96 -10.99
N GLY A 21 5.49 -7.18 -10.99
CA GLY A 21 6.22 -6.78 -12.20
C GLY A 21 5.61 -5.60 -12.94
N ASP A 22 4.52 -5.02 -12.42
CA ASP A 22 3.86 -3.87 -13.03
C ASP A 22 4.56 -2.55 -12.67
N ALA A 23 4.76 -1.67 -13.64
CA ALA A 23 5.45 -0.39 -13.40
C ALA A 23 4.59 0.59 -12.59
N LEU A 24 3.27 0.50 -12.72
CA LEU A 24 2.34 1.35 -11.98
C LEU A 24 2.00 0.75 -10.62
N TYR A 25 1.93 -0.58 -10.54
CA TYR A 25 1.55 -1.32 -9.34
C TYR A 25 2.61 -2.35 -8.97
N PRO A 26 3.84 -1.95 -8.61
CA PRO A 26 4.95 -2.88 -8.40
C PRO A 26 4.68 -3.96 -7.36
N TYR A 27 3.81 -3.68 -6.37
CA TYR A 27 3.51 -4.58 -5.27
C TYR A 27 2.00 -4.73 -5.07
N ALA A 28 1.55 -5.96 -4.84
CA ALA A 28 0.18 -6.29 -4.46
C ALA A 28 0.18 -7.34 -3.35
N ASN A 29 -0.75 -7.23 -2.40
CA ASN A 29 -1.06 -8.30 -1.47
C ASN A 29 -2.16 -9.16 -2.10
N THR A 30 -1.81 -10.39 -2.45
CA THR A 30 -2.75 -11.37 -3.03
C THR A 30 -2.97 -12.57 -2.12
N ASP A 31 -2.38 -12.58 -0.92
CA ASP A 31 -2.42 -13.72 0.00
C ASP A 31 -3.67 -13.67 0.91
N ASP A 32 -4.16 -12.46 1.20
CA ASP A 32 -5.33 -12.26 2.02
C ASP A 32 -6.59 -12.23 1.13
N GLU A 33 -7.39 -13.30 1.15
CA GLU A 33 -8.62 -13.47 0.35
C GLU A 33 -9.64 -12.33 0.59
N ASP A 34 -9.53 -11.61 1.72
CA ASP A 34 -10.41 -10.52 2.13
C ASP A 34 -9.80 -9.12 1.88
N GLN A 35 -8.54 -9.03 1.43
CA GLN A 35 -7.83 -7.75 1.35
C GLN A 35 -6.98 -7.58 0.09
N ASP A 36 -7.61 -7.09 -0.98
CA ASP A 36 -6.95 -6.65 -2.22
C ASP A 36 -6.18 -5.34 -2.00
N PHE A 37 -5.02 -5.42 -1.35
CA PHE A 37 -4.12 -4.27 -1.24
C PHE A 37 -3.17 -4.18 -2.43
N LYS A 38 -2.97 -2.97 -2.94
CA LYS A 38 -2.05 -2.65 -4.04
C LYS A 38 -1.26 -1.41 -3.70
N ILE A 39 0.04 -1.44 -3.96
CA ILE A 39 0.88 -0.24 -3.93
C ILE A 39 0.99 0.30 -5.34
N ARG A 40 0.48 1.52 -5.52
CA ARG A 40 0.70 2.30 -6.73
C ARG A 40 1.92 3.19 -6.55
N ILE A 41 2.77 3.28 -7.57
CA ILE A 41 3.79 4.35 -7.67
C ILE A 41 3.12 5.60 -8.25
N ASN A 42 3.27 6.75 -7.60
CA ASN A 42 2.87 8.03 -8.22
C ASN A 42 4.04 8.71 -8.90
N ASP A 43 3.70 9.69 -9.74
CA ASP A 43 4.66 10.51 -10.45
C ASP A 43 5.23 11.58 -9.48
N PHE A 44 6.38 11.26 -8.90
CA PHE A 44 7.16 12.20 -8.11
C PHE A 44 7.86 13.19 -9.05
N PRO A 45 7.84 14.53 -8.82
CA PRO A 45 7.78 15.20 -7.51
C PRO A 45 6.44 15.86 -7.12
N GLU A 46 5.39 15.74 -7.93
CA GLU A 46 4.11 16.40 -7.65
C GLU A 46 3.29 15.65 -6.58
N GLU A 47 3.50 14.33 -6.44
CA GLU A 47 2.78 13.46 -5.50
C GLU A 47 3.71 12.60 -4.60
N PRO A 48 3.21 12.06 -3.47
CA PRO A 48 3.97 11.12 -2.63
C PRO A 48 4.33 9.84 -3.39
N LEU A 49 5.50 9.27 -3.11
CA LEU A 49 6.14 8.23 -3.93
C LEU A 49 5.27 6.98 -4.13
N TYR A 50 4.55 6.57 -3.08
CA TYR A 50 3.67 5.41 -3.09
C TYR A 50 2.27 5.75 -2.57
N THR A 51 1.27 5.06 -3.09
CA THR A 51 -0.11 5.09 -2.60
C THR A 51 -0.60 3.67 -2.32
N LEU A 52 -1.09 3.49 -1.09
CA LEU A 52 -1.79 2.29 -0.66
C LEU A 52 -3.24 2.36 -1.16
N ILE A 53 -3.61 1.38 -1.95
CA ILE A 53 -4.97 1.18 -2.45
C ILE A 53 -5.47 -0.13 -1.85
N LYS A 54 -6.69 -0.12 -1.30
CA LYS A 54 -7.41 -1.34 -0.90
C LYS A 54 -8.76 -1.39 -1.58
N ASP A 55 -9.13 -2.51 -2.17
CA ASP A 55 -10.46 -2.68 -2.79
C ASP A 55 -10.77 -1.55 -3.81
N SER A 56 -9.77 -1.20 -4.62
CA SER A 56 -9.81 -0.07 -5.58
C SER A 56 -10.00 1.33 -4.94
N LYS A 57 -9.91 1.46 -3.62
CA LYS A 57 -9.99 2.73 -2.90
C LYS A 57 -8.61 3.15 -2.39
N VAL A 58 -8.20 4.37 -2.72
CA VAL A 58 -7.00 4.98 -2.15
C VAL A 58 -7.20 5.14 -0.64
N LEU A 59 -6.39 4.46 0.14
CA LEU A 59 -6.41 4.54 1.60
C LEU A 59 -5.50 5.65 2.09
N CYS A 60 -4.22 5.63 1.69
CA CYS A 60 -3.25 6.63 2.08
C CYS A 60 -2.07 6.69 1.09
N SER A 61 -1.35 7.80 1.12
CA SER A 61 -0.12 7.99 0.36
C SER A 61 1.05 8.10 1.33
N PHE A 62 2.14 7.42 1.03
CA PHE A 62 3.31 7.31 1.90
C PHE A 62 4.59 7.31 1.07
N ASN A 63 5.68 7.74 1.69
CA ASN A 63 7.00 7.76 1.07
C ASN A 63 7.91 6.66 1.62
N ASP A 64 7.60 6.14 2.82
CA ASP A 64 8.41 5.20 3.56
C ASP A 64 7.59 3.96 3.92
N TRP A 65 8.20 2.78 3.73
CA TRP A 65 7.55 1.50 3.95
C TRP A 65 7.61 1.16 5.44
N PRO A 66 6.48 0.88 6.11
CA PRO A 66 6.49 0.52 7.51
C PRO A 66 7.23 -0.82 7.71
N GLN A 67 8.01 -0.93 8.78
CA GLN A 67 8.94 -2.06 9.02
C GLN A 67 8.27 -3.43 9.17
N GLN A 68 6.97 -3.42 9.43
CA GLN A 68 6.11 -4.59 9.62
C GLN A 68 5.58 -5.15 8.29
N TRP A 69 5.83 -4.47 7.17
CA TRP A 69 5.50 -5.00 5.86
C TRP A 69 6.55 -6.01 5.39
N ILE A 70 6.08 -7.16 4.93
CA ILE A 70 6.92 -8.26 4.46
C ILE A 70 6.89 -8.23 2.93
N ILE A 71 8.02 -7.96 2.29
CA ILE A 71 8.11 -8.04 0.83
C ILE A 71 8.58 -9.44 0.46
N GLU A 72 7.69 -10.23 -0.15
CA GLU A 72 8.05 -11.52 -0.73
C GLU A 72 8.48 -11.34 -2.20
N ASP A 73 9.71 -11.73 -2.47
CA ASP A 73 10.28 -11.87 -3.81
C ASP A 73 10.12 -13.35 -4.18
N LYS A 74 9.11 -13.66 -5.00
CA LYS A 74 8.84 -15.04 -5.43
C LYS A 74 9.59 -15.39 -6.70
#